data_AF-G1VFU9-F1
#
_entry.id   AF-G1VFU9-F1
#
_cell.length_a   1.000
_cell.length_b   1.000
_cell.length_c   1.000
_cell.angle_alpha   90.00
_cell.angle_beta   90.00
_cell.angle_gamma   90.00
#
_symmetry.space_group_name_H-M   'P 1'
#
loop_
_entity.id
_entity.type
_entity.pdbx_description
1 polymer ?
#
loop_
_entity_poly.entity_id
_entity_poly.type
_entity_poly.pdbx_seq_one_letter_code
_entity_poly.pdbx_strand_id
1 'polypeptide(L)'
;MKQIVLIAILIVYTVTFSQCKSEPAKPVSLMSNKKVSENSEQEGITKDSLRYWGIDKRELLKHLKLQKLAWYGGDFRDDQSKPRYEPTREDFLLTIPLVEHYLYTHGCKKPSKALFAKRIKEVFGKSLKAGELLTSLKDDISYGFANPFYAVSEKGFITYNWPLRDLITIKNNNVSLKNGVLRQILLLNKFLIYNDTDALKQLERYQYQGDTDDIGDYYDSSRMLEDLLKEYSYFGSPELNQWFFNTEIKNPFAYLCYIFDKGKGNNLIVHPELIETIERNTTGKNSSFYNDKFLIYVYQVLQDEDGMNAAQFNIDQKARIFCYLANSEYKMRNKYADYIPSTNWGRTSMTYVIMTNCKKVYQYARAHMFFGISSPKMMDEIEREGLGLNPPIDNK
;
A
#
# COMPACT_ATOMS: atom_id res chain seq x y z
N MET A 1 49.54 1.09 51.30
CA MET A 1 50.85 0.41 51.17
C MET A 1 50.74 -0.65 50.09
N LYS A 2 51.79 -0.84 49.26
CA LYS A 2 51.85 -1.76 48.08
C LYS A 2 50.87 -1.33 46.96
N GLN A 3 51.25 -0.88 45.74
CA GLN A 3 52.47 -1.01 44.92
C GLN A 3 52.76 -2.43 44.41
N ILE A 4 53.35 -2.53 43.20
CA ILE A 4 53.76 -3.74 42.39
C ILE A 4 52.67 -4.18 41.39
N VAL A 5 52.91 -4.44 40.08
CA VAL A 5 54.04 -4.25 39.12
C VAL A 5 53.40 -4.28 37.69
N LEU A 6 53.67 -3.37 36.75
CA LEU A 6 54.82 -3.26 35.83
C LEU A 6 54.98 -4.44 34.84
N ILE A 7 54.93 -4.16 33.52
CA ILE A 7 55.88 -4.62 32.47
C ILE A 7 55.35 -4.20 31.09
N ALA A 8 56.25 -3.69 30.24
CA ALA A 8 55.99 -3.25 28.87
C ALA A 8 56.95 -3.95 27.89
N ILE A 9 56.47 -4.20 26.67
CA ILE A 9 57.22 -4.62 25.47
C ILE A 9 56.51 -3.90 24.30
N LEU A 10 56.91 -2.73 23.75
CA LEU A 10 58.17 -2.35 23.04
C LEU A 10 58.35 -3.20 21.76
N ILE A 11 58.12 -2.68 20.54
CA ILE A 11 59.09 -2.12 19.55
C ILE A 11 58.30 -1.89 18.23
N VAL A 12 58.50 -0.93 17.30
CA VAL A 12 59.24 0.36 17.17
C VAL A 12 58.63 1.17 15.97
N TYR A 13 58.97 2.46 15.86
CA TYR A 13 58.89 3.42 14.74
C TYR A 13 59.04 2.85 13.29
N THR A 14 58.58 3.49 12.19
CA THR A 14 58.42 4.92 11.79
C THR A 14 57.17 5.06 10.88
N VAL A 15 56.58 6.24 10.57
CA VAL A 15 57.02 7.19 9.51
C VAL A 15 56.29 8.55 9.67
N THR A 16 57.08 9.63 9.67
CA THR A 16 56.78 11.06 9.45
C THR A 16 55.39 11.64 9.72
N PHE A 17 55.33 12.52 10.74
CA PHE A 17 54.38 13.64 10.76
C PHE A 17 54.76 14.69 9.69
N SER A 18 53.78 15.12 8.90
CA SER A 18 53.75 16.47 8.32
C SER A 18 52.55 17.21 8.89
N GLN A 19 52.80 18.25 9.68
CA GLN A 19 51.75 19.06 10.29
C GLN A 19 51.12 20.02 9.27
N CYS A 20 49.79 20.17 9.30
CA CYS A 20 49.19 21.52 9.19
C CYS A 20 47.76 21.59 9.75
N LYS A 21 47.65 22.35 10.85
CA LYS A 21 46.52 23.20 11.30
C LYS A 21 45.13 22.55 11.45
N SER A 22 44.77 22.33 12.72
CA SER A 22 43.40 22.15 13.20
C SER A 22 42.74 23.48 13.57
N GLU A 23 41.50 23.73 13.15
CA GLU A 23 40.51 24.56 13.85
C GLU A 23 39.09 24.30 13.29
N PRO A 24 37.99 24.73 13.96
CA PRO A 24 37.26 23.85 14.88
C PRO A 24 35.95 23.28 14.30
N ALA A 25 35.40 22.26 14.95
CA ALA A 25 34.18 21.59 14.54
C ALA A 25 32.94 22.52 14.58
N LYS A 26 32.10 22.41 13.54
CA LYS A 26 30.77 23.02 13.43
C LYS A 26 29.76 21.99 12.88
N PRO A 27 28.44 22.21 13.05
CA PRO A 27 27.52 21.14 13.43
C PRO A 27 27.09 20.23 12.27
N VAL A 28 26.57 19.06 12.64
CA VAL A 28 25.89 18.12 11.75
C VAL A 28 24.70 18.82 11.08
N SER A 29 24.86 19.20 9.82
CA SER A 29 23.74 19.62 8.97
C SER A 29 23.03 18.39 8.39
N LEU A 30 21.74 18.54 8.06
CA LEU A 30 20.94 17.45 7.51
C LEU A 30 21.59 16.86 6.27
N MET A 31 21.65 15.52 6.20
CA MET A 31 22.00 14.82 4.97
C MET A 31 21.08 15.29 3.83
N SER A 32 21.66 15.96 2.85
CA SER A 32 20.96 16.36 1.64
C SER A 32 20.56 15.12 0.84
N ASN A 33 19.32 15.10 0.37
CA ASN A 33 18.85 14.08 -0.56
C ASN A 33 19.68 14.11 -1.84
N LYS A 34 20.62 13.17 -1.95
CA LYS A 34 21.45 13.00 -3.14
C LYS A 34 20.55 12.46 -4.25
N LYS A 35 20.04 13.34 -5.13
CA LYS A 35 19.32 12.94 -6.36
C LYS A 35 20.13 11.86 -7.06
N VAL A 36 19.56 10.67 -7.20
CA VAL A 36 20.17 9.56 -7.94
C VAL A 36 20.14 9.94 -9.42
N SER A 37 21.30 10.31 -9.94
CA SER A 37 21.49 10.69 -11.34
C SER A 37 21.55 9.47 -12.24
N GLU A 38 20.39 8.86 -12.53
CA GLU A 38 20.23 7.84 -13.58
C GLU A 38 20.07 8.47 -14.97
N ASN A 39 21.12 9.16 -15.42
CA ASN A 39 21.25 9.56 -16.83
C ASN A 39 22.04 8.48 -17.58
N SER A 40 21.39 7.37 -17.89
CA SER A 40 21.82 6.55 -19.03
C SER A 40 21.44 7.30 -20.31
N GLU A 41 22.40 7.51 -21.22
CA GLU A 41 22.11 8.06 -22.54
C GLU A 41 21.23 7.08 -23.31
N GLN A 42 19.93 7.33 -23.36
CA GLN A 42 19.01 6.53 -24.17
C GLN A 42 19.23 6.86 -25.65
N GLU A 43 19.59 5.85 -26.44
CA GLU A 43 19.61 5.96 -27.90
C GLU A 43 18.24 6.39 -28.43
N GLY A 44 18.24 7.32 -29.39
CA GLY A 44 17.02 7.85 -29.97
C GLY A 44 16.24 6.77 -30.74
N ILE A 45 14.99 6.54 -30.33
CA ILE A 45 14.02 5.67 -31.01
C ILE A 45 13.83 6.19 -32.44
N THR A 46 14.24 5.36 -33.40
CA THR A 46 14.15 5.68 -34.82
C THR A 46 12.72 5.56 -35.34
N LYS A 47 12.47 6.08 -36.55
CA LYS A 47 11.20 5.89 -37.25
C LYS A 47 10.89 4.40 -37.47
N ASP A 48 11.90 3.59 -37.74
CA ASP A 48 11.73 2.16 -38.02
C ASP A 48 11.51 1.37 -36.73
N SER A 49 12.09 1.80 -35.60
CA SER A 49 11.78 1.29 -34.26
C SER A 49 10.30 1.52 -33.90
N LEU A 50 9.78 2.74 -34.10
CA LEU A 50 8.34 3.02 -33.88
C LEU A 50 7.44 2.14 -34.73
N ARG A 51 7.77 1.99 -36.03
CA ARG A 51 7.02 1.13 -36.95
C ARG A 51 7.07 -0.34 -36.54
N TYR A 52 8.23 -0.82 -36.09
CA TYR A 52 8.42 -2.18 -35.59
C TYR A 52 7.60 -2.45 -34.32
N TRP A 53 7.41 -1.45 -33.45
CA TRP A 53 6.52 -1.52 -32.29
C TRP A 53 5.04 -1.33 -32.61
N GLY A 54 4.67 -1.11 -33.89
CA GLY A 54 3.29 -0.89 -34.32
C GLY A 54 2.75 0.53 -34.06
N ILE A 55 3.62 1.50 -33.74
CA ILE A 55 3.21 2.89 -33.52
C ILE A 55 3.20 3.67 -34.85
N ASP A 56 2.04 4.18 -35.26
CA ASP A 56 1.98 5.14 -36.36
C ASP A 56 2.53 6.50 -35.91
N LYS A 57 3.66 6.91 -36.50
CA LYS A 57 4.33 8.18 -36.19
C LYS A 57 3.46 9.42 -36.49
N ARG A 58 2.55 9.37 -37.46
CA ARG A 58 1.63 10.48 -37.77
C ARG A 58 0.60 10.65 -36.67
N GLU A 59 0.00 9.55 -36.22
CA GLU A 59 -0.96 9.57 -35.10
C GLU A 59 -0.27 9.97 -33.78
N LEU A 60 0.92 9.44 -33.50
CA LEU A 60 1.73 9.85 -32.34
C LEU A 60 2.00 11.37 -32.33
N LEU A 61 2.45 11.93 -33.46
CA LEU A 61 2.73 13.37 -33.58
C LEU A 61 1.45 14.22 -33.53
N LYS A 62 0.33 13.72 -34.06
CA LYS A 62 -1.00 14.37 -33.98
C LYS A 62 -1.45 14.45 -32.52
N HIS A 63 -1.43 13.35 -31.77
CA HIS A 63 -1.85 13.32 -30.37
C HIS A 63 -0.94 14.18 -29.48
N LEU A 64 0.38 14.11 -29.65
CA LEU A 64 1.32 15.03 -28.96
C LEU A 64 1.05 16.51 -29.28
N LYS A 65 0.70 16.84 -30.52
CA LYS A 65 0.33 18.21 -30.90
C LYS A 65 -0.96 18.65 -30.22
N LEU A 66 -1.97 17.78 -30.16
CA LEU A 66 -3.24 18.08 -29.47
C LEU A 66 -3.02 18.27 -27.96
N GLN A 67 -2.27 17.38 -27.31
CA GLN A 67 -1.92 17.50 -25.89
C GLN A 67 -1.17 18.80 -25.60
N LYS A 68 -0.21 19.18 -26.47
CA LYS A 68 0.50 20.46 -26.37
C LYS A 68 -0.39 21.69 -26.60
N LEU A 69 -1.36 21.63 -27.52
CA LEU A 69 -2.26 22.74 -27.83
C LEU A 69 -3.30 23.00 -26.72
N ALA A 70 -3.71 21.94 -26.03
CA ALA A 70 -4.67 22.05 -24.94
C ALA A 70 -4.04 22.51 -23.62
N TRP A 71 -2.72 22.36 -23.45
CA TRP A 71 -2.00 22.74 -22.24
C TRP A 71 -1.76 24.25 -22.16
N TYR A 72 -2.42 24.91 -21.20
CA TYR A 72 -2.33 26.36 -20.99
C TYR A 72 -1.47 26.73 -19.75
N GLY A 73 -0.74 25.76 -19.19
CA GLY A 73 -0.07 25.83 -17.89
C GLY A 73 -1.01 25.44 -16.74
N GLY A 74 -0.49 24.66 -15.78
CA GLY A 74 -1.29 24.01 -14.72
C GLY A 74 -1.57 22.53 -14.99
N ASP A 75 -2.35 21.88 -14.13
CA ASP A 75 -2.69 20.45 -14.27
C ASP A 75 -3.72 20.24 -15.38
N PHE A 76 -3.31 19.50 -16.41
CA PHE A 76 -4.14 19.09 -17.54
C PHE A 76 -5.43 18.34 -17.18
N ARG A 77 -5.46 17.71 -16.00
CA ARG A 77 -6.58 16.88 -15.51
C ARG A 77 -7.69 17.73 -14.85
N ASP A 78 -7.33 18.86 -14.25
CA ASP A 78 -8.21 19.69 -13.42
C ASP A 78 -8.84 20.83 -14.22
N ASP A 79 -9.50 20.50 -15.34
CA ASP A 79 -10.21 21.38 -16.29
C ASP A 79 -9.47 22.59 -16.90
N GLN A 80 -8.20 22.81 -16.52
CA GLN A 80 -7.35 23.91 -16.97
C GLN A 80 -6.89 23.80 -18.43
N SER A 81 -7.24 22.73 -19.14
CA SER A 81 -6.99 22.62 -20.58
C SER A 81 -7.98 23.48 -21.39
N LYS A 82 -7.46 24.35 -22.28
CA LYS A 82 -8.25 25.29 -23.10
C LYS A 82 -7.76 25.29 -24.55
N PRO A 83 -8.44 24.60 -25.49
CA PRO A 83 -9.66 23.81 -25.30
C PRO A 83 -9.41 22.56 -24.44
N ARG A 84 -10.48 22.07 -23.78
CA ARG A 84 -10.42 20.90 -22.91
C ARG A 84 -9.99 19.65 -23.69
N TYR A 85 -9.02 18.91 -23.16
CA TYR A 85 -8.55 17.66 -23.77
C TYR A 85 -9.14 16.44 -23.06
N GLU A 86 -9.99 15.71 -23.77
CA GLU A 86 -10.48 14.41 -23.30
C GLU A 86 -9.54 13.30 -23.79
N PRO A 87 -8.94 12.50 -22.88
CA PRO A 87 -8.09 11.38 -23.26
C PRO A 87 -8.89 10.32 -24.01
N THR A 88 -8.36 9.87 -25.15
CA THR A 88 -9.03 8.87 -25.99
C THR A 88 -8.50 7.46 -25.75
N ARG A 89 -9.21 6.46 -26.29
CA ARG A 89 -8.69 5.09 -26.36
C ARG A 89 -7.42 5.03 -27.22
N GLU A 90 -7.37 5.85 -28.26
CA GLU A 90 -6.26 5.96 -29.21
C GLU A 90 -5.01 6.53 -28.53
N ASP A 91 -5.14 7.54 -27.66
CA ASP A 91 -4.05 8.00 -26.78
C ASP A 91 -3.46 6.85 -25.98
N PHE A 92 -4.33 6.08 -25.33
CA PHE A 92 -3.89 4.99 -24.46
C PHE A 92 -3.25 3.85 -25.25
N LEU A 93 -3.78 3.50 -26.42
CA LEU A 93 -3.15 2.52 -27.31
C LEU A 93 -1.77 2.95 -27.81
N LEU A 94 -1.52 4.26 -27.98
CA LEU A 94 -0.19 4.79 -28.34
C LEU A 94 0.83 4.67 -27.19
N THR A 95 0.41 4.59 -25.92
CA THR A 95 1.35 4.39 -24.80
C THR A 95 1.82 2.94 -24.67
N ILE A 96 0.97 1.96 -24.99
CA ILE A 96 1.22 0.53 -24.73
C ILE A 96 2.57 0.02 -25.25
N PRO A 97 2.99 0.27 -26.51
CA PRO A 97 4.25 -0.28 -27.00
C PRO A 97 5.48 0.45 -26.42
N LEU A 98 5.32 1.71 -26.00
CA LEU A 98 6.36 2.48 -25.29
C LEU A 98 6.59 1.89 -23.89
N VAL A 99 5.50 1.61 -23.16
CA VAL A 99 5.54 0.93 -21.86
C VAL A 99 6.12 -0.49 -22.01
N GLU A 100 5.65 -1.27 -22.99
CA GLU A 100 6.16 -2.63 -23.25
C GLU A 100 7.67 -2.63 -23.49
N HIS A 101 8.16 -1.74 -24.36
CA HIS A 101 9.57 -1.62 -24.65
C HIS A 101 10.38 -1.24 -23.40
N TYR A 102 9.91 -0.25 -22.63
CA TYR A 102 10.59 0.16 -21.39
C TYR A 102 10.70 -0.99 -20.40
N LEU A 103 9.56 -1.64 -20.10
CA LEU A 103 9.50 -2.73 -19.12
C LEU A 103 10.51 -3.84 -19.43
N TYR A 104 10.55 -4.32 -20.68
CA TYR A 104 11.39 -5.46 -21.04
C TYR A 104 12.85 -5.11 -21.28
N THR A 105 13.17 -3.85 -21.61
CA THR A 105 14.58 -3.37 -21.64
C THR A 105 15.13 -3.06 -20.24
N HIS A 106 14.27 -2.70 -19.28
CA HIS A 106 14.65 -2.34 -17.90
C HIS A 106 14.43 -3.49 -16.89
N GLY A 107 14.51 -4.72 -17.37
CA GLY A 107 14.59 -5.93 -16.55
C GLY A 107 13.27 -6.43 -15.94
N CYS A 108 12.11 -5.94 -16.38
CA CYS A 108 10.87 -6.69 -16.16
C CYS A 108 10.88 -7.92 -17.06
N LYS A 109 10.62 -9.10 -16.49
CA LYS A 109 10.36 -10.30 -17.31
C LYS A 109 8.90 -10.29 -17.74
N LYS A 110 8.60 -10.90 -18.90
CA LYS A 110 7.22 -11.19 -19.28
C LYS A 110 6.72 -12.39 -18.46
N PRO A 111 5.60 -12.28 -17.72
CA PRO A 111 5.06 -13.39 -16.95
C PRO A 111 4.45 -14.47 -17.85
N SER A 112 4.30 -15.68 -17.32
CA SER A 112 3.45 -16.69 -17.95
C SER A 112 1.98 -16.25 -17.88
N LYS A 113 1.15 -16.69 -18.84
CA LYS A 113 -0.29 -16.38 -18.84
C LYS A 113 -0.97 -16.81 -17.53
N ALA A 114 -0.56 -17.95 -16.98
CA ALA A 114 -1.07 -18.47 -15.70
C ALA A 114 -0.68 -17.58 -14.51
N LEU A 115 0.58 -17.14 -14.42
CA LEU A 115 1.02 -16.20 -13.38
C LEU A 115 0.27 -14.87 -13.50
N PHE A 116 0.20 -14.30 -14.70
CA PHE A 116 -0.46 -13.01 -14.91
C PHE A 116 -1.95 -13.07 -14.56
N ALA A 117 -2.69 -14.07 -15.05
CA ALA A 117 -4.11 -14.24 -14.73
C ALA A 117 -4.35 -14.48 -13.22
N LYS A 118 -3.49 -15.26 -12.55
CA LYS A 118 -3.52 -15.43 -11.10
C LYS A 118 -3.36 -14.09 -10.38
N ARG A 119 -2.32 -13.33 -10.71
CA ARG A 119 -2.03 -12.04 -10.05
C ARG A 119 -3.11 -10.99 -10.32
N ILE A 120 -3.68 -10.92 -11.53
CA ILE A 120 -4.81 -10.02 -11.80
C ILE A 120 -6.04 -10.40 -10.94
N LYS A 121 -6.31 -11.70 -10.76
CA LYS A 121 -7.43 -12.15 -9.93
C LYS A 121 -7.19 -11.89 -8.44
N GLU A 122 -5.97 -12.06 -7.96
CA GLU A 122 -5.57 -11.82 -6.57
C GLU A 122 -5.55 -10.33 -6.19
N VAL A 123 -5.07 -9.46 -7.09
CA VAL A 123 -4.92 -8.02 -6.81
C VAL A 123 -6.19 -7.23 -7.09
N PHE A 124 -6.91 -7.53 -8.18
CA PHE A 124 -8.03 -6.70 -8.64
C PHE A 124 -9.39 -7.41 -8.61
N GLY A 125 -9.44 -8.68 -8.20
CA GLY A 125 -10.66 -9.50 -8.24
C GLY A 125 -11.17 -9.82 -9.65
N LYS A 126 -10.49 -9.38 -10.72
CA LYS A 126 -10.91 -9.51 -12.12
C LYS A 126 -10.47 -10.82 -12.75
N SER A 127 -11.21 -11.30 -13.75
CA SER A 127 -10.84 -12.43 -14.60
C SER A 127 -10.53 -11.92 -16.01
N LEU A 128 -9.36 -12.26 -16.55
CA LEU A 128 -8.96 -11.88 -17.90
C LEU A 128 -9.74 -12.71 -18.95
N LYS A 129 -10.21 -12.06 -20.01
CA LYS A 129 -10.87 -12.74 -21.14
C LYS A 129 -9.84 -13.11 -22.22
N ALA A 130 -10.03 -14.24 -22.87
CA ALA A 130 -9.21 -14.63 -24.01
C ALA A 130 -9.47 -13.70 -25.21
N GLY A 131 -8.40 -13.24 -25.89
CA GLY A 131 -8.49 -12.35 -27.05
C GLY A 131 -8.74 -10.86 -26.73
N GLU A 132 -8.91 -10.49 -25.46
CA GLU A 132 -9.06 -9.08 -25.06
C GLU A 132 -7.68 -8.44 -24.83
N LEU A 133 -7.29 -7.50 -25.69
CA LEU A 133 -5.99 -6.79 -25.61
C LEU A 133 -5.85 -5.98 -24.32
N LEU A 134 -6.95 -5.34 -23.89
CA LEU A 134 -7.04 -4.42 -22.76
C LEU A 134 -8.26 -4.75 -21.91
N THR A 135 -8.04 -5.15 -20.66
CA THR A 135 -9.10 -5.34 -19.66
C THR A 135 -9.01 -4.20 -18.64
N SER A 136 -10.07 -3.39 -18.47
CA SER A 136 -10.14 -2.43 -17.35
C SER A 136 -10.16 -3.21 -16.03
N LEU A 137 -9.35 -2.77 -15.07
CA LEU A 137 -9.27 -3.40 -13.75
C LEU A 137 -10.25 -2.80 -12.75
N LYS A 138 -10.90 -1.68 -13.09
CA LYS A 138 -12.04 -1.10 -12.36
C LYS A 138 -13.37 -1.63 -12.94
N ASP A 139 -14.50 -1.33 -12.29
CA ASP A 139 -15.84 -1.74 -12.77
C ASP A 139 -16.33 -0.88 -13.96
N ASP A 140 -15.78 0.33 -14.13
CA ASP A 140 -16.00 1.22 -15.27
C ASP A 140 -14.84 1.22 -16.29
N ILE A 141 -15.11 1.75 -17.49
CA ILE A 141 -14.11 2.01 -18.52
C ILE A 141 -14.00 3.53 -18.66
N SER A 142 -12.85 4.06 -18.24
CA SER A 142 -12.48 5.46 -18.42
C SER A 142 -11.07 5.52 -18.97
N TYR A 143 -10.84 6.32 -20.01
CA TYR A 143 -9.48 6.58 -20.50
C TYR A 143 -8.83 7.77 -19.77
N GLY A 144 -9.44 8.27 -18.69
CA GLY A 144 -8.85 9.29 -17.84
C GLY A 144 -7.40 8.98 -17.46
N PHE A 145 -6.58 10.03 -17.37
CA PHE A 145 -5.21 9.88 -16.91
C PHE A 145 -5.18 9.48 -15.43
N ALA A 146 -4.10 8.80 -15.00
CA ALA A 146 -3.86 8.31 -13.65
C ALA A 146 -4.71 7.09 -13.19
N ASN A 147 -6.00 7.04 -13.51
CA ASN A 147 -6.92 5.98 -13.04
C ASN A 147 -8.04 5.77 -14.10
N PRO A 148 -8.46 4.52 -14.41
CA PRO A 148 -8.12 3.25 -13.74
C PRO A 148 -6.88 2.53 -14.31
N PHE A 149 -6.48 1.46 -13.61
CA PHE A 149 -5.50 0.51 -14.12
C PHE A 149 -6.12 -0.41 -15.20
N TYR A 150 -5.25 -0.91 -16.07
CA TYR A 150 -5.57 -1.81 -17.16
C TYR A 150 -4.57 -2.98 -17.20
N ALA A 151 -5.07 -4.19 -17.44
CA ALA A 151 -4.26 -5.33 -17.80
C ALA A 151 -4.11 -5.41 -19.33
N VAL A 152 -2.87 -5.41 -19.82
CA VAL A 152 -2.55 -5.61 -21.24
C VAL A 152 -2.33 -7.11 -21.47
N SER A 153 -3.42 -7.88 -21.55
CA SER A 153 -3.43 -9.34 -21.35
C SER A 153 -2.47 -10.14 -22.23
N GLU A 154 -2.33 -9.79 -23.52
CA GLU A 154 -1.43 -10.50 -24.43
C GLU A 154 0.05 -10.18 -24.18
N LYS A 155 0.32 -8.99 -23.65
CA LYS A 155 1.66 -8.54 -23.31
C LYS A 155 2.07 -9.03 -21.92
N GLY A 156 1.16 -9.01 -20.95
CA GLY A 156 1.38 -9.51 -19.59
C GLY A 156 1.97 -8.44 -18.67
N PHE A 157 1.43 -7.22 -18.73
CA PHE A 157 1.77 -6.14 -17.80
C PHE A 157 0.52 -5.32 -17.44
N ILE A 158 0.61 -4.61 -16.32
CA ILE A 158 -0.39 -3.65 -15.83
C ILE A 158 0.10 -2.23 -16.16
N THR A 159 -0.80 -1.34 -16.54
CA THR A 159 -0.49 0.09 -16.74
C THR A 159 -1.73 0.94 -16.49
N TYR A 160 -1.58 2.26 -16.46
CA TYR A 160 -2.67 3.24 -16.46
C TYR A 160 -2.48 4.21 -17.65
N ASN A 161 -3.50 4.99 -18.01
CA ASN A 161 -3.32 5.99 -19.06
C ASN A 161 -2.54 7.20 -18.53
N TRP A 162 -1.70 7.78 -19.37
CA TRP A 162 -0.86 8.93 -19.04
C TRP A 162 -0.56 9.78 -20.29
N PRO A 163 -0.41 11.12 -20.19
CA PRO A 163 0.00 11.96 -21.32
C PRO A 163 1.25 11.44 -22.04
N LEU A 164 1.20 11.40 -23.37
CA LEU A 164 2.31 10.87 -24.19
C LEU A 164 3.58 11.71 -24.00
N ARG A 165 3.44 13.03 -23.77
CA ARG A 165 4.57 13.95 -23.54
C ARG A 165 5.36 13.66 -22.27
N ASP A 166 4.74 13.03 -21.28
CA ASP A 166 5.38 12.68 -20.01
C ASP A 166 6.01 11.27 -20.08
N LEU A 167 5.68 10.50 -21.12
CA LEU A 167 6.31 9.21 -21.44
C LEU A 167 7.46 9.35 -22.45
N ILE A 168 7.43 10.37 -23.32
CA ILE A 168 8.43 10.57 -24.37
C ILE A 168 8.82 12.02 -24.62
N THR A 169 10.11 12.21 -24.95
CA THR A 169 10.65 13.46 -25.51
C THR A 169 10.81 13.32 -27.02
N ILE A 170 10.60 14.41 -27.77
CA ILE A 170 10.94 14.49 -29.21
C ILE A 170 11.96 15.59 -29.46
N LYS A 171 13.11 15.24 -30.03
CA LYS A 171 14.18 16.15 -30.45
C LYS A 171 14.66 15.77 -31.85
N ASN A 172 14.73 16.73 -32.77
CA ASN A 172 15.23 16.53 -34.14
C ASN A 172 14.64 15.30 -34.86
N ASN A 173 13.31 15.12 -34.77
CA ASN A 173 12.56 13.96 -35.27
C ASN A 173 12.83 12.59 -34.61
N ASN A 174 13.76 12.49 -33.67
CA ASN A 174 13.98 11.30 -32.84
C ASN A 174 13.09 11.36 -31.60
N VAL A 175 12.62 10.19 -31.16
CA VAL A 175 11.84 10.02 -29.92
C VAL A 175 12.75 9.39 -28.86
N SER A 176 12.65 9.77 -27.60
CA SER A 176 13.32 9.07 -26.49
C SER A 176 12.33 8.89 -25.33
N LEU A 177 12.52 7.88 -24.49
CA LEU A 177 11.62 7.63 -23.36
C LEU A 177 11.96 8.56 -22.18
N LYS A 178 10.95 8.93 -21.40
CA LYS A 178 11.12 9.63 -20.11
C LYS A 178 11.08 8.61 -18.98
N ASN A 179 12.10 8.62 -18.11
CA ASN A 179 12.23 7.62 -17.05
C ASN A 179 11.15 7.72 -15.96
N GLY A 180 10.52 8.88 -15.74
CA GLY A 180 9.63 9.14 -14.59
C GLY A 180 8.48 8.13 -14.43
N VAL A 181 7.42 8.33 -15.19
CA VAL A 181 6.20 7.49 -15.13
C VAL A 181 6.48 6.05 -15.57
N LEU A 182 7.38 5.85 -16.54
CA LEU A 182 7.75 4.51 -16.99
C LEU A 182 8.47 3.69 -15.89
N ARG A 183 9.25 4.32 -15.01
CA ARG A 183 9.82 3.67 -13.82
C ARG A 183 8.78 3.37 -12.75
N GLN A 184 7.77 4.22 -12.56
CA GLN A 184 6.63 3.89 -11.67
C GLN A 184 5.91 2.63 -12.16
N ILE A 185 5.58 2.57 -13.45
CA ILE A 185 4.94 1.39 -14.07
C ILE A 185 5.85 0.15 -13.96
N LEU A 186 7.17 0.30 -14.14
CA LEU A 186 8.14 -0.79 -13.95
C LEU A 186 8.13 -1.35 -12.52
N LEU A 187 8.19 -0.48 -11.51
CA LEU A 187 8.18 -0.88 -10.10
C LEU A 187 6.81 -1.49 -9.71
N LEU A 188 5.71 -0.92 -10.19
CA LEU A 188 4.36 -1.46 -10.01
C LEU A 188 4.25 -2.89 -10.56
N ASN A 189 4.75 -3.15 -11.78
CA ASN A 189 4.73 -4.49 -12.36
C ASN A 189 5.61 -5.48 -11.61
N LYS A 190 6.82 -5.08 -11.17
CA LYS A 190 7.68 -5.92 -10.34
C LYS A 190 7.01 -6.28 -9.02
N PHE A 191 6.43 -5.31 -8.31
CA PHE A 191 5.70 -5.55 -7.08
C PHE A 191 4.46 -6.44 -7.31
N LEU A 192 3.53 -6.04 -8.19
CA LEU A 192 2.23 -6.72 -8.31
C LEU A 192 2.32 -8.09 -8.98
N ILE A 193 3.21 -8.31 -9.94
CA ILE A 193 3.29 -9.58 -10.69
C ILE A 193 4.25 -10.57 -10.01
N TYR A 194 5.33 -10.08 -9.40
CA TYR A 194 6.41 -10.92 -8.86
C TYR A 194 6.59 -10.84 -7.34
N ASN A 195 5.77 -10.07 -6.63
CA ASN A 195 5.90 -9.80 -5.18
C ASN A 195 7.28 -9.23 -4.80
N ASP A 196 7.86 -8.41 -5.68
CA ASP A 196 9.14 -7.74 -5.44
C ASP A 196 8.97 -6.65 -4.36
N THR A 197 9.36 -6.97 -3.13
CA THR A 197 9.25 -6.06 -1.98
C THR A 197 10.26 -4.91 -2.03
N ASP A 198 11.35 -5.03 -2.80
CA ASP A 198 12.28 -3.92 -3.02
C ASP A 198 11.79 -2.97 -4.11
N ALA A 199 10.95 -3.44 -5.03
CA ALA A 199 10.17 -2.57 -5.90
C ALA A 199 9.11 -1.77 -5.12
N LEU A 200 8.42 -2.40 -4.15
CA LEU A 200 7.51 -1.69 -3.24
C LEU A 200 8.24 -0.61 -2.44
N LYS A 201 9.32 -0.95 -1.72
CA LYS A 201 10.13 0.03 -0.96
C LYS A 201 10.68 1.18 -1.83
N GLN A 202 10.89 0.95 -3.11
CA GLN A 202 11.22 2.01 -4.06
C GLN A 202 10.00 2.90 -4.33
N LEU A 203 8.82 2.34 -4.62
CA LEU A 203 7.57 3.10 -4.77
C LEU A 203 7.27 3.97 -3.56
N GLU A 204 7.36 3.43 -2.34
CA GLU A 204 7.16 4.18 -1.08
C GLU A 204 8.02 5.46 -0.97
N ARG A 205 9.16 5.49 -1.65
CA ARG A 205 10.16 6.58 -1.64
C ARG A 205 10.20 7.36 -2.95
N TYR A 206 9.51 6.90 -3.99
CA TYR A 206 9.65 7.42 -5.34
C TYR A 206 8.75 8.63 -5.55
N GLN A 207 9.28 9.79 -5.20
CA GLN A 207 8.71 11.10 -5.49
C GLN A 207 9.20 11.57 -6.87
N TYR A 208 8.44 11.28 -7.92
CA TYR A 208 8.60 11.98 -9.19
C TYR A 208 7.92 13.35 -9.08
N GLN A 209 8.70 14.42 -9.23
CA GLN A 209 8.25 15.82 -9.18
C GLN A 209 8.16 16.44 -10.58
N GLY A 210 8.02 15.60 -11.61
CA GLY A 210 7.97 16.02 -13.01
C GLY A 210 9.28 16.60 -13.54
N ASP A 211 9.31 16.75 -14.86
CA ASP A 211 10.16 17.71 -15.56
C ASP A 211 9.39 19.04 -15.75
N THR A 212 10.09 20.15 -15.98
CA THR A 212 9.48 21.49 -16.18
C THR A 212 8.60 21.61 -17.43
N ASP A 213 8.49 20.53 -18.20
CA ASP A 213 7.71 20.42 -19.42
C ASP A 213 6.64 19.31 -19.35
N ASP A 214 6.45 18.66 -18.21
CA ASP A 214 5.34 17.72 -18.00
C ASP A 214 3.99 18.44 -17.88
N ILE A 215 2.91 17.71 -18.16
CA ILE A 215 1.61 18.31 -18.45
C ILE A 215 0.61 18.27 -17.26
N GLY A 216 0.73 17.34 -16.31
CA GLY A 216 -0.22 17.22 -15.18
C GLY A 216 0.43 17.09 -13.80
N ASP A 217 -0.36 17.27 -12.73
CA ASP A 217 0.14 17.06 -11.36
C ASP A 217 0.39 15.56 -11.12
N TYR A 218 1.24 15.24 -10.15
CA TYR A 218 1.78 13.90 -9.98
C TYR A 218 0.71 12.91 -9.53
N TYR A 219 0.45 11.87 -10.34
CA TYR A 219 0.01 10.60 -9.79
C TYR A 219 1.24 9.96 -9.19
N ASP A 220 1.52 10.38 -7.96
CA ASP A 220 2.69 9.92 -7.25
C ASP A 220 2.53 8.45 -6.84
N SER A 221 3.64 7.86 -6.44
CA SER A 221 3.66 6.46 -6.03
C SER A 221 2.77 6.21 -4.81
N SER A 222 2.59 7.21 -3.94
CA SER A 222 1.70 7.15 -2.77
C SER A 222 0.25 6.94 -3.18
N ARG A 223 -0.28 7.79 -4.06
CA ARG A 223 -1.66 7.68 -4.57
C ARG A 223 -1.88 6.37 -5.34
N MET A 224 -0.88 5.88 -6.06
CA MET A 224 -0.93 4.58 -6.71
C MET A 224 -1.02 3.39 -5.72
N LEU A 225 -0.30 3.47 -4.59
CA LEU A 225 -0.40 2.48 -3.51
C LEU A 225 -1.73 2.62 -2.72
N GLU A 226 -2.24 3.84 -2.54
CA GLU A 226 -3.56 4.09 -1.96
C GLU A 226 -4.68 3.51 -2.83
N ASP A 227 -4.65 3.71 -4.15
CA ASP A 227 -5.66 3.14 -5.06
C ASP A 227 -5.72 1.60 -4.91
N LEU A 228 -4.57 0.91 -4.83
CA LEU A 228 -4.52 -0.55 -4.60
C LEU A 228 -5.27 -0.99 -3.32
N LEU A 229 -5.20 -0.19 -2.25
CA LEU A 229 -5.84 -0.48 -0.97
C LEU A 229 -7.31 -0.04 -0.93
N LYS A 230 -7.59 1.17 -1.41
CA LYS A 230 -8.87 1.89 -1.22
C LYS A 230 -9.87 1.62 -2.34
N GLU A 231 -9.40 1.48 -3.58
CA GLU A 231 -10.25 1.24 -4.78
C GLU A 231 -10.32 -0.25 -5.15
N TYR A 232 -9.25 -1.02 -4.89
CA TYR A 232 -9.17 -2.44 -5.28
C TYR A 232 -9.12 -3.42 -4.09
N SER A 233 -9.11 -2.93 -2.85
CA SER A 233 -9.12 -3.74 -1.61
C SER A 233 -7.99 -4.79 -1.54
N TYR A 234 -6.82 -4.50 -2.12
CA TYR A 234 -5.69 -5.43 -2.17
C TYR A 234 -4.90 -5.45 -0.85
N PHE A 235 -5.39 -6.23 0.11
CA PHE A 235 -4.73 -6.46 1.41
C PHE A 235 -3.87 -7.74 1.44
N GLY A 236 -3.68 -8.40 0.30
CA GLY A 236 -2.90 -9.65 0.19
C GLY A 236 -1.37 -9.47 0.20
N SER A 237 -0.85 -8.28 0.52
CA SER A 237 0.59 -8.01 0.68
C SER A 237 0.87 -7.50 2.10
N PRO A 238 1.55 -8.29 2.95
CA PRO A 238 1.87 -7.88 4.33
C PRO A 238 2.75 -6.63 4.41
N GLU A 239 3.57 -6.35 3.40
CA GLU A 239 4.40 -5.15 3.28
C GLU A 239 3.56 -3.92 2.89
N LEU A 240 2.64 -4.04 1.94
CA LEU A 240 1.72 -2.95 1.58
C LEU A 240 0.78 -2.60 2.76
N ASN A 241 0.29 -3.60 3.48
CA ASN A 241 -0.49 -3.39 4.69
C ASN A 241 0.33 -2.68 5.79
N GLN A 242 1.64 -2.96 5.88
CA GLN A 242 2.54 -2.26 6.79
C GLN A 242 2.74 -0.80 6.39
N TRP A 243 2.91 -0.54 5.09
CA TRP A 243 2.97 0.84 4.58
C TRP A 243 1.68 1.59 4.90
N PHE A 244 0.51 0.99 4.64
CA PHE A 244 -0.79 1.60 4.96
C PHE A 244 -0.94 1.89 6.46
N PHE A 245 -0.59 0.93 7.31
CA PHE A 245 -0.59 1.09 8.77
C PHE A 245 0.31 2.25 9.22
N ASN A 246 1.50 2.38 8.64
CA ASN A 246 2.43 3.46 8.96
C ASN A 246 1.90 4.84 8.51
N THR A 247 1.25 4.92 7.35
CA THR A 247 0.65 6.15 6.82
C THR A 247 -0.52 6.62 7.69
N GLU A 248 -1.43 5.73 8.07
CA GLU A 248 -2.63 6.06 8.82
C GLU A 248 -2.44 6.04 10.35
N ILE A 249 -1.24 5.75 10.88
CA ILE A 249 -1.01 5.56 12.32
C ILE A 249 -1.47 6.73 13.21
N LYS A 250 -1.47 7.95 12.67
CA LYS A 250 -1.93 9.18 13.36
C LYS A 250 -3.45 9.37 13.31
N ASN A 251 -4.11 8.86 12.27
CA ASN A 251 -5.56 8.93 12.08
C ASN A 251 -6.11 7.52 11.73
N PRO A 252 -6.10 6.60 12.69
CA PRO A 252 -6.28 5.17 12.41
C PRO A 252 -7.67 4.80 11.90
N PHE A 253 -8.65 5.69 11.95
CA PHE A 253 -10.03 5.42 11.50
C PHE A 253 -10.06 4.95 10.03
N ALA A 254 -9.29 5.60 9.15
CA ALA A 254 -9.20 5.20 7.74
C ALA A 254 -8.72 3.74 7.60
N TYR A 255 -7.70 3.34 8.37
CA TYR A 255 -7.20 1.95 8.38
C TYR A 255 -8.22 0.96 8.98
N LEU A 256 -8.82 1.32 10.11
CA LEU A 256 -9.71 0.46 10.88
C LEU A 256 -11.01 0.16 10.13
N CYS A 257 -11.54 1.13 9.38
CA CYS A 257 -12.72 0.94 8.52
C CYS A 257 -12.52 -0.10 7.40
N TYR A 258 -11.30 -0.30 6.90
CA TYR A 258 -11.04 -1.38 5.92
C TYR A 258 -10.92 -2.77 6.55
N ILE A 259 -10.97 -2.93 7.87
CA ILE A 259 -10.93 -4.27 8.49
C ILE A 259 -12.28 -5.00 8.29
N PHE A 260 -13.38 -4.25 8.37
CA PHE A 260 -14.74 -4.78 8.27
C PHE A 260 -15.55 -3.89 7.31
N ASP A 261 -16.01 -4.46 6.21
CA ASP A 261 -16.72 -3.73 5.14
C ASP A 261 -17.95 -4.50 4.64
N LYS A 262 -18.71 -3.94 3.69
CA LYS A 262 -19.90 -4.56 3.10
C LYS A 262 -19.74 -4.80 1.60
N GLY A 263 -19.72 -6.08 1.24
CA GLY A 263 -19.75 -6.53 -0.14
C GLY A 263 -21.12 -6.44 -0.80
N LYS A 264 -21.15 -6.76 -2.10
CA LYS A 264 -22.38 -6.89 -2.91
C LYS A 264 -23.39 -7.79 -2.19
N GLY A 265 -24.64 -7.33 -2.11
CA GLY A 265 -25.71 -8.01 -1.37
C GLY A 265 -25.72 -7.78 0.15
N ASN A 266 -25.07 -6.73 0.67
CA ASN A 266 -25.03 -6.38 2.10
C ASN A 266 -24.32 -7.45 2.97
N ASN A 267 -23.44 -8.25 2.37
CA ASN A 267 -22.65 -9.29 3.05
C ASN A 267 -21.45 -8.68 3.77
N LEU A 268 -21.09 -9.19 4.96
CA LEU A 268 -19.87 -8.76 5.64
C LEU A 268 -18.64 -9.26 4.86
N ILE A 269 -17.74 -8.35 4.53
CA ILE A 269 -16.35 -8.63 4.13
C ILE A 269 -15.47 -8.36 5.34
N VAL A 270 -14.47 -9.22 5.56
CA VAL A 270 -13.45 -9.04 6.61
C VAL A 270 -12.08 -9.20 5.98
N HIS A 271 -11.16 -8.30 6.35
CA HIS A 271 -9.78 -8.28 5.89
C HIS A 271 -8.83 -8.63 7.06
N PRO A 272 -8.71 -9.91 7.43
CA PRO A 272 -7.90 -10.35 8.58
C PRO A 272 -6.42 -9.98 8.44
N GLU A 273 -5.91 -9.79 7.23
CA GLU A 273 -4.53 -9.37 6.94
C GLU A 273 -4.18 -7.99 7.55
N LEU A 274 -5.20 -7.14 7.77
CA LEU A 274 -5.07 -5.87 8.49
C LEU A 274 -5.02 -6.09 10.01
N ILE A 275 -5.81 -7.03 10.54
CA ILE A 275 -5.73 -7.43 11.97
C ILE A 275 -4.34 -8.01 12.26
N GLU A 276 -3.85 -8.93 11.43
CA GLU A 276 -2.51 -9.52 11.55
C GLU A 276 -1.40 -8.46 11.49
N THR A 277 -1.59 -7.41 10.70
CA THR A 277 -0.66 -6.28 10.64
C THR A 277 -0.65 -5.50 11.96
N ILE A 278 -1.80 -5.22 12.58
CA ILE A 278 -1.84 -4.59 13.91
C ILE A 278 -1.18 -5.51 14.96
N GLU A 279 -1.50 -6.81 14.95
CA GLU A 279 -0.91 -7.81 15.85
C GLU A 279 0.62 -7.89 15.74
N ARG A 280 1.16 -7.78 14.52
CA ARG A 280 2.61 -7.77 14.24
C ARG A 280 3.30 -6.52 14.80
N ASN A 281 2.63 -5.38 14.80
CA ASN A 281 3.13 -4.12 15.35
C ASN A 281 2.94 -3.99 16.87
N THR A 282 2.22 -4.93 17.48
CA THR A 282 1.86 -4.92 18.90
C THR A 282 2.84 -5.74 19.74
N THR A 283 3.22 -5.23 20.92
CA THR A 283 4.19 -5.83 21.84
C THR A 283 3.80 -5.66 23.31
N GLY A 284 4.43 -6.42 24.20
CA GLY A 284 4.28 -6.27 25.66
C GLY A 284 4.54 -4.84 26.19
N LYS A 285 5.35 -4.04 25.48
CA LYS A 285 5.72 -2.66 25.88
C LYS A 285 5.09 -1.55 25.02
N ASN A 286 4.44 -1.90 23.92
CA ASN A 286 3.80 -0.97 23.00
C ASN A 286 2.57 -1.66 22.38
N SER A 287 1.39 -1.30 22.87
CA SER A 287 0.10 -1.93 22.55
C SER A 287 -1.02 -0.89 22.39
N SER A 288 -0.73 0.41 22.43
CA SER A 288 -1.75 1.48 22.42
C SER A 288 -2.59 1.50 21.15
N PHE A 289 -2.02 1.21 19.98
CA PHE A 289 -2.82 1.04 18.76
C PHE A 289 -3.80 -0.13 18.90
N TYR A 290 -3.35 -1.26 19.47
CA TYR A 290 -4.19 -2.44 19.65
C TYR A 290 -5.32 -2.16 20.65
N ASN A 291 -4.97 -1.77 21.87
CA ASN A 291 -5.92 -1.59 22.97
C ASN A 291 -6.77 -0.32 22.82
N ASP A 292 -6.16 0.82 22.52
CA ASP A 292 -6.82 2.13 22.59
C ASP A 292 -7.43 2.57 21.26
N LYS A 293 -7.13 1.87 20.15
CA LYS A 293 -7.69 2.13 18.81
C LYS A 293 -8.47 0.93 18.28
N PHE A 294 -7.84 -0.22 18.06
CA PHE A 294 -8.51 -1.37 17.42
C PHE A 294 -9.61 -1.99 18.29
N LEU A 295 -9.30 -2.34 19.54
CA LEU A 295 -10.29 -2.96 20.45
C LEU A 295 -11.46 -2.01 20.75
N ILE A 296 -11.18 -0.72 20.96
CA ILE A 296 -12.20 0.33 21.18
C ILE A 296 -13.06 0.55 19.93
N TYR A 297 -12.47 0.66 18.74
CA TYR A 297 -13.22 0.83 17.50
C TYR A 297 -14.25 -0.29 17.30
N VAL A 298 -13.85 -1.54 17.50
CA VAL A 298 -14.79 -2.66 17.41
C VAL A 298 -15.88 -2.56 18.47
N TYR A 299 -15.54 -2.26 19.74
CA TYR A 299 -16.54 -2.05 20.78
C TYR A 299 -17.60 -1.00 20.38
N GLN A 300 -17.17 0.16 19.86
CA GLN A 300 -18.07 1.21 19.39
C GLN A 300 -18.93 0.78 18.20
N VAL A 301 -18.35 0.08 17.20
CA VAL A 301 -19.10 -0.52 16.07
C VAL A 301 -20.18 -1.49 16.57
N LEU A 302 -19.90 -2.29 17.59
CA LEU A 302 -20.87 -3.23 18.15
C LEU A 302 -22.00 -2.52 18.90
N GLN A 303 -21.76 -1.36 19.52
CA GLN A 303 -22.75 -0.59 20.27
C GLN A 303 -23.53 0.46 19.48
N ASP A 304 -23.16 0.72 18.22
CA ASP A 304 -23.68 1.87 17.44
C ASP A 304 -23.30 3.24 18.04
N GLU A 305 -22.22 3.29 18.83
CA GLU A 305 -21.69 4.54 19.41
C GLU A 305 -21.06 5.44 18.35
N ASP A 306 -21.20 6.76 18.54
CA ASP A 306 -20.50 7.83 17.80
C ASP A 306 -20.53 7.74 16.26
N GLY A 307 -21.53 7.06 15.69
CA GLY A 307 -21.61 6.81 14.25
C GLY A 307 -20.56 5.82 13.71
N MET A 308 -19.82 5.13 14.58
CA MET A 308 -18.74 4.21 14.20
C MET A 308 -19.23 3.01 13.38
N ASN A 309 -20.49 2.60 13.57
CA ASN A 309 -21.17 1.66 12.69
C ASN A 309 -21.67 2.33 11.39
N ALA A 310 -20.80 3.09 10.70
CA ALA A 310 -21.13 3.80 9.47
C ALA A 310 -21.64 2.87 8.36
N ALA A 311 -21.13 1.64 8.31
CA ALA A 311 -21.58 0.59 7.39
C ALA A 311 -22.96 0.00 7.75
N GLN A 312 -23.53 0.27 8.93
CA GLN A 312 -24.81 -0.27 9.41
C GLN A 312 -24.83 -1.82 9.52
N PHE A 313 -23.81 -2.42 10.14
CA PHE A 313 -23.75 -3.86 10.38
C PHE A 313 -24.93 -4.36 11.21
N ASN A 314 -25.57 -5.44 10.74
CA ASN A 314 -26.66 -6.12 11.45
C ASN A 314 -26.13 -7.06 12.56
N ILE A 315 -27.03 -7.72 13.30
CA ILE A 315 -26.66 -8.58 14.45
C ILE A 315 -25.76 -9.77 14.10
N ASP A 316 -25.94 -10.44 12.95
CA ASP A 316 -25.07 -11.53 12.48
C ASP A 316 -23.68 -10.98 12.14
N GLN A 317 -23.63 -9.87 11.43
CA GLN A 317 -22.38 -9.22 11.03
C GLN A 317 -21.59 -8.75 12.27
N LYS A 318 -22.26 -8.09 13.21
CA LYS A 318 -21.70 -7.71 14.53
C LYS A 318 -21.19 -8.92 15.30
N ALA A 319 -21.93 -10.03 15.30
CA ALA A 319 -21.52 -11.26 15.98
C ALA A 319 -20.25 -11.88 15.35
N ARG A 320 -20.10 -11.83 14.02
CA ARG A 320 -18.85 -12.24 13.32
C ARG A 320 -17.68 -11.31 13.63
N ILE A 321 -17.89 -9.99 13.55
CA ILE A 321 -16.89 -8.96 13.90
C ILE A 321 -16.35 -9.19 15.33
N PHE A 322 -17.25 -9.43 16.28
CA PHE A 322 -16.89 -9.80 17.66
C PHE A 322 -16.01 -11.05 17.73
N CYS A 323 -16.29 -12.10 16.96
CA CYS A 323 -15.47 -13.32 16.95
C CYS A 323 -14.06 -13.09 16.40
N TYR A 324 -13.90 -12.22 15.39
CA TYR A 324 -12.58 -11.82 14.89
C TYR A 324 -11.77 -11.07 15.97
N LEU A 325 -12.39 -10.12 16.68
CA LEU A 325 -11.74 -9.46 17.82
C LEU A 325 -11.38 -10.47 18.92
N ALA A 326 -12.30 -11.34 19.31
CA ALA A 326 -12.09 -12.28 20.41
C ALA A 326 -10.93 -13.26 20.13
N ASN A 327 -10.83 -13.75 18.89
CA ASN A 327 -9.73 -14.61 18.47
C ASN A 327 -8.39 -13.87 18.45
N SER A 328 -8.37 -12.62 17.97
CA SER A 328 -7.18 -11.76 18.00
C SER A 328 -6.75 -11.47 19.45
N GLU A 329 -7.66 -11.05 20.32
CA GLU A 329 -7.32 -10.63 21.68
C GLU A 329 -6.82 -11.82 22.50
N TYR A 330 -7.44 -13.00 22.36
CA TYR A 330 -6.95 -14.21 23.01
C TYR A 330 -5.52 -14.59 22.57
N LYS A 331 -5.25 -14.58 21.26
CA LYS A 331 -3.91 -14.81 20.69
C LYS A 331 -2.89 -13.83 21.29
N MET A 332 -3.25 -12.55 21.37
CA MET A 332 -2.35 -11.49 21.81
C MET A 332 -2.14 -11.45 23.32
N ARG A 333 -3.18 -11.69 24.12
CA ARG A 333 -3.07 -11.81 25.59
C ARG A 333 -2.23 -13.02 25.99
N ASN A 334 -2.40 -14.17 25.31
CA ASN A 334 -1.54 -15.34 25.53
C ASN A 334 -0.07 -15.07 25.16
N LYS A 335 0.17 -14.40 24.02
CA LYS A 335 1.53 -14.02 23.57
C LYS A 335 2.24 -13.04 24.53
N TYR A 336 1.49 -12.25 25.29
CA TYR A 336 2.02 -11.24 26.22
C TYR A 336 1.56 -11.45 27.67
N ALA A 337 1.30 -12.70 28.08
CA ALA A 337 0.78 -13.04 29.41
C ALA A 337 1.64 -12.49 30.56
N ASP A 338 2.97 -12.53 30.43
CA ASP A 338 3.93 -11.99 31.41
C ASP A 338 3.83 -10.47 31.60
N TYR A 339 3.13 -9.75 30.72
CA TYR A 339 2.86 -8.31 30.80
C TYR A 339 1.49 -7.99 31.41
N ILE A 340 0.71 -8.98 31.84
CA ILE A 340 -0.63 -8.80 32.40
C ILE A 340 -0.61 -8.97 33.94
N PRO A 341 -1.01 -7.96 34.74
CA PRO A 341 -1.35 -6.60 34.34
C PRO A 341 -0.12 -5.68 34.23
N SER A 342 -0.19 -4.72 33.30
CA SER A 342 0.75 -3.59 33.20
C SER A 342 0.02 -2.35 32.68
N THR A 343 0.70 -1.21 32.64
CA THR A 343 0.18 0.02 32.00
C THR A 343 -0.20 -0.18 30.54
N ASN A 344 0.38 -1.18 29.87
CA ASN A 344 0.16 -1.50 28.47
C ASN A 344 -0.86 -2.64 28.27
N TRP A 345 -1.17 -3.43 29.31
CA TRP A 345 -2.03 -4.60 29.19
C TRP A 345 -2.95 -4.74 30.41
N GLY A 346 -4.22 -4.39 30.21
CA GLY A 346 -5.25 -4.44 31.25
C GLY A 346 -5.58 -5.87 31.69
N ARG A 347 -5.93 -6.05 32.96
CA ARG A 347 -6.27 -7.36 33.52
C ARG A 347 -7.58 -7.90 32.97
N THR A 348 -8.60 -7.07 32.81
CA THR A 348 -9.85 -7.43 32.11
C THR A 348 -9.64 -7.34 30.59
N SER A 349 -10.15 -8.30 29.82
CA SER A 349 -10.13 -8.28 28.35
C SER A 349 -11.27 -7.43 27.78
N MET A 350 -11.07 -6.82 26.61
CA MET A 350 -12.16 -6.12 25.90
C MET A 350 -13.24 -7.11 25.46
N THR A 351 -12.85 -8.33 25.10
CA THR A 351 -13.77 -9.43 24.77
C THR A 351 -14.76 -9.67 25.90
N TYR A 352 -14.32 -9.70 27.16
CA TYR A 352 -15.23 -9.81 28.31
C TYR A 352 -16.13 -8.57 28.46
N VAL A 353 -15.60 -7.36 28.28
CA VAL A 353 -16.40 -6.12 28.31
C VAL A 353 -17.49 -6.12 27.21
N ILE A 354 -17.19 -6.66 26.03
CA ILE A 354 -18.17 -6.87 24.97
C ILE A 354 -19.19 -7.95 25.36
N MET A 355 -18.78 -9.07 25.97
CA MET A 355 -19.70 -10.10 26.47
C MET A 355 -20.71 -9.53 27.47
N THR A 356 -20.27 -8.67 28.39
CA THR A 356 -21.14 -8.07 29.42
C THR A 356 -22.02 -6.95 28.89
N ASN A 357 -21.52 -6.10 27.99
CA ASN A 357 -22.22 -4.87 27.58
C ASN A 357 -23.01 -5.09 26.27
N CYS A 358 -22.47 -5.86 25.33
CA CYS A 358 -23.10 -6.17 24.04
C CYS A 358 -23.81 -7.54 24.07
N LYS A 359 -24.52 -7.88 25.16
CA LYS A 359 -25.06 -9.23 25.43
C LYS A 359 -25.77 -9.89 24.25
N LYS A 360 -26.58 -9.13 23.48
CA LYS A 360 -27.28 -9.63 22.29
C LYS A 360 -26.32 -10.15 21.21
N VAL A 361 -25.20 -9.46 20.97
CA VAL A 361 -24.14 -9.85 20.02
C VAL A 361 -23.47 -11.13 20.49
N TYR A 362 -23.06 -11.17 21.77
CA TYR A 362 -22.42 -12.35 22.35
C TYR A 362 -23.34 -13.59 22.32
N GLN A 363 -24.59 -13.45 22.73
CA GLN A 363 -25.59 -14.53 22.68
C GLN A 363 -25.83 -15.02 21.25
N TYR A 364 -25.92 -14.12 20.28
CA TYR A 364 -26.07 -14.50 18.87
C TYR A 364 -24.85 -15.26 18.34
N ALA A 365 -23.63 -14.79 18.65
CA ALA A 365 -22.38 -15.47 18.32
C ALA A 365 -22.31 -16.87 18.94
N ARG A 366 -22.62 -17.00 20.23
CA ARG A 366 -22.63 -18.27 20.97
C ARG A 366 -23.65 -19.28 20.39
N ALA A 367 -24.84 -18.81 20.02
CA ALA A 367 -25.87 -19.64 19.38
C ALA A 367 -25.42 -20.19 18.01
N HIS A 368 -24.53 -19.48 17.30
CA HIS A 368 -23.94 -19.90 16.02
C HIS A 368 -22.55 -20.54 16.18
N MET A 369 -22.21 -21.02 17.38
CA MET A 369 -20.90 -21.63 17.70
C MET A 369 -19.71 -20.76 17.26
N PHE A 370 -19.85 -19.44 17.43
CA PHE A 370 -18.88 -18.41 17.05
C PHE A 370 -18.45 -18.45 15.57
N PHE A 371 -19.34 -18.97 14.70
CA PHE A 371 -19.16 -19.12 13.25
C PHE A 371 -17.91 -19.93 12.84
N GLY A 372 -17.31 -20.68 13.77
CA GLY A 372 -16.00 -21.32 13.58
C GLY A 372 -14.81 -20.35 13.56
N ILE A 373 -15.01 -19.06 13.83
CA ILE A 373 -13.96 -18.02 13.90
C ILE A 373 -13.27 -18.06 15.28
N SER A 374 -14.04 -18.28 16.34
CA SER A 374 -13.55 -18.48 17.72
C SER A 374 -13.89 -19.89 18.20
N SER A 375 -13.11 -20.45 19.13
CA SER A 375 -13.48 -21.73 19.75
C SER A 375 -14.35 -21.51 21.00
N PRO A 376 -15.37 -22.35 21.28
CA PRO A 376 -16.17 -22.22 22.50
C PRO A 376 -15.34 -22.26 23.79
N LYS A 377 -14.34 -23.15 23.86
CA LYS A 377 -13.41 -23.25 24.99
C LYS A 377 -12.70 -21.92 25.30
N MET A 378 -12.21 -21.25 24.26
CA MET A 378 -11.55 -19.94 24.39
C MET A 378 -12.51 -18.89 24.98
N MET A 379 -13.77 -18.90 24.55
CA MET A 379 -14.79 -17.97 25.03
C MET A 379 -15.18 -18.28 26.49
N ASP A 380 -15.30 -19.55 26.86
CA ASP A 380 -15.55 -19.99 28.24
C ASP A 380 -14.38 -19.65 29.19
N GLU A 381 -13.13 -19.68 28.69
CA GLU A 381 -11.93 -19.27 29.44
C GLU A 381 -11.93 -17.75 29.70
N ILE A 382 -12.22 -16.94 28.68
CA ILE A 382 -12.33 -15.48 28.80
C ILE A 382 -13.50 -15.07 29.72
N GLU A 383 -14.66 -15.70 29.57
CA GLU A 383 -15.83 -15.44 30.41
C GLU A 383 -15.53 -15.77 31.89
N ARG A 384 -14.82 -16.87 32.15
CA ARG A 384 -14.42 -17.27 33.52
C ARG A 384 -13.34 -16.35 34.12
N GLU A 385 -12.33 -15.96 33.35
CA GLU A 385 -11.32 -14.98 33.79
C GLU A 385 -12.01 -13.66 34.16
N GLY A 386 -12.85 -13.15 33.26
CA GLY A 386 -13.56 -11.89 33.46
C GLY A 386 -14.50 -11.89 34.66
N LEU A 387 -15.27 -12.96 34.88
CA LEU A 387 -16.13 -13.15 36.06
C LEU A 387 -15.33 -13.27 37.36
N GLY A 388 -14.17 -13.94 37.33
CA GLY A 388 -13.29 -14.04 38.50
C GLY A 388 -12.64 -12.71 38.90
N LEU A 389 -12.47 -11.80 37.95
CA LEU A 389 -11.95 -10.44 38.17
C LEU A 389 -13.04 -9.41 38.49
N ASN A 390 -14.25 -9.62 37.94
CA ASN A 390 -15.40 -8.72 38.04
C ASN A 390 -16.63 -9.55 38.44
N PRO A 391 -16.68 -10.03 39.70
CA PRO A 391 -17.80 -10.85 40.16
C PRO A 391 -19.11 -10.06 40.07
N PRO A 392 -20.24 -10.71 39.74
CA PRO A 392 -21.54 -10.08 39.81
C PRO A 392 -21.77 -9.48 41.20
N ILE A 393 -22.25 -8.25 41.26
CA ILE A 393 -22.72 -7.66 42.51
C ILE A 393 -24.02 -8.37 42.88
N ASP A 394 -23.97 -9.25 43.87
CA ASP A 394 -25.15 -9.85 44.49
C ASP A 394 -25.99 -8.74 45.16
N ASN A 395 -26.93 -8.18 44.42
CA ASN A 395 -28.02 -7.38 44.97
C ASN A 395 -28.96 -8.33 45.75
N LYS A 396 -28.65 -8.51 47.04
CA LYS A 396 -29.58 -9.07 48.04
C LYS A 396 -30.62 -8.05 48.47
#